data_AF-A0A842I801-F1
#
_entry.id   AF-A0A842I801-F1
#
_cell.length_a   1.000
_cell.length_b   1.000
_cell.length_c   1.000
_cell.angle_alpha   90.00
_cell.angle_beta   90.00
_cell.angle_gamma   90.00
#
_symmetry.space_group_name_H-M   'P 1'
#
loop_
_entity.id
_entity.type
_entity.pdbx_description
1 polymer ?
#
loop_
_entity_poly.entity_id
_entity_poly.type
_entity_poly.pdbx_seq_one_letter_code
_entity_poly.pdbx_strand_id
1 'polypeptide(L)' 'MINTVKTPLHLVIDEHGAARVFWASLLALLTARRSAAEELELLSDHMRRDIGLPPRGSPLPEAPMRPVRW' A
#
# COMPACT_ATOMS: atom_id res chain seq x y z
N MET A 1 -19.33 4.33 3.30
CA MET A 1 -18.76 5.23 2.27
C MET A 1 -17.86 6.23 2.96
N ILE A 2 -16.54 6.14 2.75
CA ILE A 2 -15.60 7.11 3.32
C ILE A 2 -15.64 8.32 2.37
N ASN A 3 -16.27 9.42 2.80
CA ASN A 3 -16.23 10.67 2.05
C ASN A 3 -14.81 11.23 2.16
N THR A 4 -14.02 11.08 1.10
CA THR A 4 -12.69 11.70 1.03
C THR A 4 -12.85 13.20 0.85
N VAL A 5 -12.77 13.95 1.94
CA VAL A 5 -12.70 15.41 1.90
C VAL A 5 -11.35 15.79 1.29
N LYS A 6 -11.38 16.43 0.11
CA LYS A 6 -10.18 16.96 -0.52
C LYS A 6 -9.83 18.32 0.11
N THR A 7 -9.07 18.29 1.20
CA THR A 7 -8.54 19.52 1.82
C THR A 7 -7.42 20.08 0.94
N PRO A 8 -7.47 21.36 0.55
CA PRO A 8 -6.42 21.96 -0.25
C PRO A 8 -5.11 22.08 0.54
N LEU A 9 -4.01 21.65 -0.08
CA LEU A 9 -2.69 21.50 0.57
C LEU A 9 -2.16 22.80 1.19
N HIS A 10 -2.45 23.95 0.58
CA HIS A 10 -1.95 25.24 1.05
C HIS A 10 -2.52 25.62 2.43
N LEU A 11 -3.78 25.27 2.74
CA LEU A 11 -4.36 25.52 4.06
C LEU A 11 -3.69 24.66 5.14
N VAL A 12 -3.39 23.40 4.80
CA VAL A 12 -2.70 22.47 5.70
C VAL A 12 -1.27 22.92 5.99
N ILE A 13 -0.59 23.49 4.99
CA ILE A 13 0.75 24.07 5.14
C ILE A 13 0.71 25.34 6.00
N ASP A 14 -0.30 26.19 5.83
CA ASP A 14 -0.46 27.39 6.63
C ASP A 14 -0.71 27.05 8.12
N GLU A 15 -1.55 26.04 8.38
CA GLU A 15 -1.92 25.62 9.74
C GLU A 15 -0.81 24.85 10.48
N HIS A 16 -0.07 23.99 9.79
CA HIS A 16 0.88 23.07 10.43
C HIS A 16 2.36 23.32 10.05
N GLY A 17 2.62 24.19 9.09
CA GLY A 17 3.95 24.47 8.56
C GLY A 17 4.42 23.42 7.55
N ALA A 18 5.14 23.90 6.52
CA ALA A 18 5.58 23.08 5.39
C ALA A 18 6.42 21.85 5.79
N ALA A 19 7.31 22.01 6.78
CA ALA A 19 8.18 20.92 7.23
C ALA A 19 7.39 19.75 7.86
N ARG A 20 6.36 20.02 8.66
CA ARG A 20 5.53 18.96 9.26
C ARG A 20 4.69 18.26 8.21
N VAL A 21 4.11 19.02 7.27
CA VAL A 21 3.33 18.45 6.16
C VAL A 21 4.21 17.58 5.27
N PHE A 22 5.44 17.99 4.98
CA PHE A 22 6.41 17.21 4.21
C PHE A 22 6.70 15.86 4.88
N TRP A 23 7.10 15.88 6.17
CA TRP A 23 7.40 14.63 6.89
C TRP A 23 6.17 13.73 7.05
N ALA A 24 5.00 14.29 7.33
CA ALA A 24 3.77 13.51 7.41
C ALA A 24 3.41 12.85 6.07
N SER A 25 3.56 13.58 4.96
CA SER A 25 3.33 13.05 3.61
C SER A 25 4.33 11.94 3.28
N LEU A 26 5.60 12.13 3.61
CA LEU A 26 6.65 11.12 3.41
C LEU A 26 6.35 9.86 4.22
N LEU A 27 6.01 9.99 5.50
CA LEU A 27 5.64 8.87 6.35
C LEU A 27 4.40 8.14 5.81
N ALA A 28 3.38 8.87 5.36
CA ALA A 28 2.18 8.29 4.77
C ALA A 28 2.48 7.45 3.52
N LEU A 29 3.40 7.91 2.66
CA LEU A 29 3.84 7.13 1.50
C LEU A 29 4.57 5.85 1.91
N LEU A 30 5.41 5.91 2.94
CA LEU A 30 6.15 4.76 3.45
C LEU A 30 5.22 3.74 4.15
N THR A 31 4.22 4.20 4.89
CA THR A 31 3.29 3.32 5.62
C THR A 31 2.17 2.77 4.74
N ALA A 32 1.77 3.47 3.67
CA ALA A 32 0.72 3.00 2.76
C ALA A 32 1.03 1.61 2.19
N ARG A 33 2.28 1.35 1.81
CA ARG A 33 2.70 0.03 1.29
C ARG A 33 2.52 -1.09 2.31
N ARG A 34 2.77 -0.81 3.59
CA ARG A 34 2.61 -1.78 4.68
C ARG A 34 1.13 -2.12 4.93
N SER A 35 0.26 -1.09 4.94
CA SER A 35 -1.17 -1.30 5.14
C SER A 35 -1.81 -2.19 4.06
N ALA A 36 -1.43 -2.01 2.80
CA ALA A 36 -1.93 -2.84 1.71
C ALA A 36 -1.48 -4.31 1.84
N ALA A 37 -0.23 -4.54 2.30
CA ALA A 37 0.26 -5.89 2.54
C ALA A 37 -0.48 -6.57 3.71
N GLU A 38 -0.68 -5.86 4.82
CA GLU A 38 -1.44 -6.36 5.98
C GLU A 38 -2.90 -6.65 5.60
N GLU A 39 -3.54 -5.81 4.78
CA GLU A 39 -4.91 -6.05 4.30
C GLU A 39 -5.02 -7.31 3.43
N LEU A 40 -4.04 -7.57 2.56
CA LEU A 40 -3.96 -8.82 1.79
C LEU A 40 -3.72 -10.05 2.70
N GLU A 41 -3.02 -9.87 3.82
CA GLU A 41 -2.85 -10.92 4.82
C GLU A 41 -4.13 -11.22 5.60
N LEU A 42 -5.10 -10.31 5.65
CA LEU A 42 -6.41 -10.58 6.27
C LEU A 42 -7.33 -11.41 5.36
N LEU A 43 -7.05 -11.48 4.06
CA LEU A 43 -7.86 -12.21 3.08
C LEU A 43 -7.78 -13.73 3.27
N SER A 44 -8.91 -14.43 3.31
CA SER A 44 -8.95 -15.90 3.46
C SER A 44 -8.24 -16.62 2.30
N ASP A 45 -7.72 -17.82 2.52
CA ASP A 45 -6.98 -18.55 1.46
C ASP A 45 -7.82 -18.83 0.21
N HIS A 46 -9.13 -19.02 0.38
CA HIS A 46 -10.06 -19.17 -0.74
C HIS A 46 -10.10 -17.90 -1.61
N MET A 47 -10.30 -16.73 -0.98
CA MET A 47 -10.30 -15.45 -1.68
C MET A 47 -8.94 -15.12 -2.30
N ARG A 48 -7.83 -15.48 -1.62
CA ARG A 48 -6.47 -15.32 -2.16
C ARG A 48 -6.29 -16.14 -3.44
N ARG A 49 -6.75 -17.40 -3.46
CA ARG A 49 -6.74 -18.25 -4.65
C ARG A 49 -7.56 -17.64 -5.79
N ASP A 50 -8.72 -17.07 -5.49
CA ASP A 50 -9.60 -16.48 -6.51
C ASP A 50 -8.97 -15.27 -7.22
N ILE A 51 -8.12 -14.51 -6.53
CA ILE A 51 -7.38 -13.37 -7.12
C ILE A 51 -5.95 -13.74 -7.56
N GLY A 52 -5.59 -15.03 -7.54
CA GLY A 52 -4.29 -15.53 -7.98
C GLY A 52 -3.13 -15.29 -7.02
N LEU A 53 -3.41 -14.95 -5.75
CA LEU A 53 -2.40 -14.85 -4.71
C LEU A 53 -2.04 -16.24 -4.14
N PRO A 54 -0.77 -16.47 -3.76
CA PRO A 54 -0.37 -17.70 -3.08
C PRO A 54 -1.00 -17.80 -1.68
N PRO A 55 -1.22 -19.03 -1.15
CA PRO A 55 -1.72 -19.24 0.20
C PRO A 55 -0.73 -18.67 1.24
N ARG A 56 -1.23 -18.30 2.41
CA ARG A 56 -0.39 -17.71 3.48
C ARG A 56 0.72 -18.66 3.89
N GLY A 57 1.94 -18.15 4.05
CA GLY A 57 3.08 -18.96 4.48
C GLY A 57 3.58 -20.01 3.49
N SER A 58 3.07 -20.01 2.24
CA SER A 58 3.72 -20.77 1.17
C SER A 58 5.17 -20.32 1.08
N PRO A 59 6.17 -21.23 1.08
CA PRO A 59 7.50 -20.86 0.62
C PRO A 59 7.30 -20.19 -0.73
N LEU A 60 7.85 -18.99 -0.89
CA LEU A 60 7.75 -18.20 -2.12
C LEU A 60 7.98 -19.16 -3.29
N PRO A 61 7.01 -19.34 -4.22
CA PRO A 61 7.35 -19.98 -5.47
C PRO A 61 8.42 -19.09 -6.09
N GLU A 62 9.57 -19.68 -6.44
CA GLU A 62 10.61 -19.02 -7.24
C GLU A 62 9.87 -18.22 -8.31
N ALA A 63 9.99 -16.89 -8.26
CA ALA A 63 9.31 -16.03 -9.21
C ALA A 63 9.62 -16.61 -10.59
N PRO A 64 8.62 -16.97 -11.41
CA PRO A 64 8.90 -17.57 -12.70
C PRO A 64 9.79 -16.58 -13.44
N MET A 65 11.05 -16.98 -13.62
CA MET A 65 12.03 -16.25 -14.40
C MET A 65 11.41 -16.12 -15.79
N ARG A 66 10.71 -15.02 -16.04
CA ARG A 66 10.31 -14.68 -17.40
C ARG A 66 11.61 -14.59 -18.17
N PRO A 67 11.81 -15.36 -19.26
CA PRO A 67 13.03 -15.24 -20.02
C PRO A 67 13.12 -13.79 -20.49
N VAL A 68 14.23 -13.12 -20.15
CA VAL A 68 14.57 -11.82 -20.70
C VAL A 68 14.71 -12.03 -22.20
N ARG A 69 13.67 -11.66 -22.95
CA ARG A 69 13.76 -11.52 -24.40
C ARG A 69 14.39 -10.15 -24.64
N TRP A 70 15.64 -10.19 -25.08
CA TRP A 70 16.35 -9.08 -25.69
C TRP A 70 15.70 -8.74 -27.04
#